data_AF-A0A7R9C2J9-F1
#
_entry.id   AF-A0A7R9C2J9-F1
#
_cell.length_a   1.000
_cell.length_b   1.000
_cell.length_c   1.000
_cell.angle_alpha   90.00
_cell.angle_beta   90.00
_cell.angle_gamma   90.00
#
_symmetry.space_group_name_H-M   'P 1'
#
loop_
_entity.id
_entity.type
_entity.pdbx_description
1 polymer ?
#
loop_
_entity_poly.entity_id
_entity_poly.type
_entity_poly.pdbx_seq_one_letter_code
_entity_poly.pdbx_strand_id
1 'polypeptide(L)'
;MGGVAGVRPTEVVIIGAGTAGEYAAKSALGLGATVKVFDYSSHRLRAIQDHVGQRISTSFIEPKELSKSLMRCDVAIGALYHQGRMPNVVSEAMVTRMKSGSVVVDLSINHGGCFETSEMTTHENPT
;
A
#
# COMPACT_ATOMS: atom_id res chain seq x y z
N MET A 1 11.40 -8.06 9.54
CA MET A 1 10.02 -8.33 9.10
C MET A 1 9.97 -9.78 8.64
N GLY A 2 8.91 -10.52 9.01
CA GLY A 2 8.56 -11.85 8.46
C GLY A 2 9.56 -13.01 8.64
N GLY A 3 9.08 -14.24 8.47
CA GLY A 3 9.93 -15.42 8.22
C GLY A 3 10.25 -16.34 9.40
N VAL A 4 9.81 -16.04 10.62
CA VAL A 4 9.97 -16.95 11.78
C VAL A 4 8.74 -17.83 11.92
N ALA A 5 8.94 -19.16 11.93
CA ALA A 5 7.87 -20.12 12.09
C ALA A 5 7.10 -19.88 13.40
N GLY A 6 5.76 -19.86 13.31
CA GLY A 6 4.87 -19.62 14.46
C GLY A 6 4.55 -18.15 14.75
N VAL A 7 5.15 -17.19 14.04
CA VAL A 7 4.85 -15.75 14.17
C VAL A 7 4.11 -15.25 12.94
N ARG A 8 3.03 -14.48 13.13
CA ARG A 8 2.30 -13.87 12.02
C ARG A 8 3.23 -12.93 11.23
N PRO A 9 3.32 -13.05 9.90
CA PRO A 9 4.10 -12.14 9.09
C PRO A 9 3.52 -10.73 9.11
N THR A 10 4.36 -9.74 8.82
CA THR A 10 3.93 -8.35 8.60
C THR A 10 2.92 -8.29 7.46
N GLU A 11 1.81 -7.58 7.64
CA GLU A 11 0.82 -7.33 6.58
C GLU A 11 1.07 -5.98 5.90
N VAL A 12 1.35 -6.02 4.60
CA VAL A 12 1.61 -4.86 3.77
C VAL A 12 0.47 -4.68 2.77
N VAL A 13 -0.18 -3.51 2.83
CA VAL A 13 -1.18 -3.08 1.85
C VAL A 13 -0.55 -2.08 0.90
N ILE A 14 -0.65 -2.32 -0.41
CA ILE A 14 -0.13 -1.45 -1.45
C ILE A 14 -1.30 -0.92 -2.27
N ILE A 15 -1.36 0.39 -2.47
CA ILE A 15 -2.41 1.07 -3.21
C ILE A 15 -1.76 1.58 -4.50
N GLY A 16 -1.92 0.83 -5.58
CA GLY A 16 -1.32 1.05 -6.89
C GLY A 16 -0.54 -0.17 -7.37
N ALA A 17 -0.87 -0.68 -8.55
CA ALA A 17 -0.24 -1.83 -9.21
C ALA A 17 0.63 -1.39 -10.41
N GLY A 18 1.17 -0.17 -10.37
CA GLY A 18 2.18 0.30 -11.31
C GLY A 18 3.59 -0.13 -10.91
N THR A 19 4.60 0.42 -11.57
CA THR A 19 6.02 0.11 -11.34
C THR A 19 6.43 0.23 -9.87
N ALA A 20 6.08 1.34 -9.21
CA ALA A 20 6.41 1.54 -7.80
C ALA A 20 5.76 0.47 -6.90
N GLY A 21 4.49 0.12 -7.16
CA GLY A 21 3.77 -0.92 -6.45
C GLY A 21 4.36 -2.31 -6.64
N GLU A 22 4.84 -2.62 -7.85
CA GLU A 22 5.51 -3.89 -8.15
C GLU A 22 6.81 -4.06 -7.35
N TYR A 23 7.69 -3.05 -7.35
CA TYR A 23 8.94 -3.11 -6.59
C TYR A 23 8.69 -3.10 -5.08
N ALA A 24 7.69 -2.36 -4.61
CA ALA A 24 7.26 -2.41 -3.22
C ALA A 24 6.77 -3.82 -2.84
N ALA A 25 5.97 -4.47 -3.70
CA ALA A 25 5.50 -5.84 -3.49
C ALA A 25 6.66 -6.84 -3.45
N LYS A 26 7.57 -6.79 -4.42
CA LYS A 26 8.77 -7.66 -4.46
C LYS A 26 9.62 -7.50 -3.21
N SER A 27 9.85 -6.28 -2.77
CA SER A 27 10.65 -5.99 -1.57
C SER A 27 9.97 -6.51 -0.30
N ALA A 28 8.68 -6.24 -0.12
CA ALA A 28 7.92 -6.71 1.03
C ALA A 28 7.86 -8.25 1.09
N LEU A 29 7.64 -8.91 -0.05
CA LEU A 29 7.66 -10.37 -0.14
C LEU A 29 9.04 -10.95 0.17
N GLY A 30 10.11 -10.32 -0.30
CA GLY A 30 11.50 -10.70 0.02
C GLY A 30 11.80 -10.61 1.53
N LEU A 31 11.10 -9.74 2.24
CA LEU A 31 11.12 -9.62 3.70
C LEU A 31 10.12 -10.54 4.40
N GLY A 32 9.54 -11.53 3.70
CA GLY A 32 8.59 -12.49 4.28
C GLY A 32 7.26 -11.88 4.74
N ALA A 33 6.88 -10.71 4.22
CA ALA A 33 5.60 -10.09 4.50
C ALA A 33 4.46 -10.72 3.68
N THR A 34 3.24 -10.64 4.19
CA THR A 34 2.03 -10.89 3.39
C THR A 34 1.63 -9.60 2.69
N VAL A 35 1.50 -9.65 1.37
CA VAL A 35 1.22 -8.47 0.54
C VAL A 35 -0.18 -8.55 -0.07
N LYS A 36 -0.92 -7.45 0.03
CA LYS A 36 -2.18 -7.22 -0.69
C LYS A 36 -2.10 -5.95 -1.51
N VAL A 37 -2.39 -6.03 -2.81
CA VAL A 37 -2.33 -4.90 -3.73
C VAL A 37 -3.73 -4.49 -4.19
N PHE A 38 -3.95 -3.18 -4.22
CA PHE A 38 -5.16 -2.54 -4.69
C PHE A 38 -4.90 -1.68 -5.93
N ASP A 39 -5.76 -1.73 -6.94
CA ASP A 39 -5.71 -0.82 -8.10
C ASP A 39 -7.12 -0.72 -8.72
N TYR A 40 -7.36 0.27 -9.58
CA TYR A 40 -8.62 0.38 -10.33
C TYR A 40 -8.61 -0.49 -11.60
N SER A 41 -7.43 -0.86 -12.10
CA SER A 41 -7.26 -1.61 -13.35
C SER A 41 -7.05 -3.10 -13.11
N SER A 42 -7.98 -3.93 -13.60
CA SER A 42 -7.83 -5.39 -13.62
C SER A 42 -6.61 -5.85 -14.40
N HIS A 43 -6.26 -5.13 -15.48
CA HIS A 43 -5.06 -5.40 -16.27
C HIS A 43 -3.79 -5.22 -15.42
N ARG A 44 -3.68 -4.13 -14.66
CA ARG A 44 -2.54 -3.91 -13.77
C ARG A 44 -2.48 -4.91 -12.63
N LEU A 45 -3.62 -5.26 -12.04
CA LEU A 45 -3.70 -6.29 -11.00
C LEU A 45 -3.26 -7.67 -11.50
N ARG A 46 -3.55 -8.01 -12.76
CA ARG A 46 -3.02 -9.23 -13.39
C ARG A 46 -1.51 -9.10 -13.65
N ALA A 47 -1.09 -8.02 -14.29
CA ALA A 47 0.31 -7.81 -14.66
C ALA A 47 1.26 -7.86 -13.45
N ILE A 48 0.88 -7.25 -12.32
CA ILE A 48 1.73 -7.29 -11.12
C ILE A 48 1.87 -8.71 -10.56
N GLN A 49 0.84 -9.55 -10.62
CA GLN A 49 0.96 -10.95 -10.21
C GLN A 49 1.98 -11.69 -11.08
N ASP A 50 1.92 -11.47 -12.40
CA ASP A 50 2.84 -12.09 -13.36
C ASP A 50 4.28 -11.61 -13.13
N HIS A 51 4.48 -10.30 -12.94
CA HIS A 51 5.80 -9.70 -12.75
C HIS A 51 6.44 -10.03 -11.40
N VAL A 52 5.62 -10.19 -10.36
CA VAL A 52 6.08 -10.62 -9.02
C VAL A 52 6.49 -12.09 -9.02
N GLY A 53 5.98 -12.90 -9.96
CA GLY A 53 6.38 -14.30 -10.13
C GLY A 53 5.84 -15.25 -9.07
N GLN A 54 4.91 -14.79 -8.22
CA GLN A 54 4.19 -15.60 -7.25
C GLN A 54 2.80 -15.04 -6.97
N ARG A 55 1.92 -15.88 -6.43
CA ARG A 55 0.56 -15.47 -6.11
C ARG A 55 0.55 -14.49 -4.95
N ILE A 56 0.06 -13.29 -5.20
CA ILE A 56 -0.22 -12.26 -4.19
C ILE A 56 -1.72 -11.96 -4.14
N SER A 57 -2.18 -11.40 -3.03
CA SER A 57 -3.58 -10.95 -2.95
C SER A 57 -3.74 -9.66 -3.74
N THR A 58 -4.72 -9.62 -4.64
CA THR A 58 -5.07 -8.44 -5.43
C THR A 58 -6.55 -8.11 -5.25
N SER A 59 -6.92 -6.84 -5.32
CA SER A 59 -8.30 -6.40 -5.17
C SER A 59 -8.53 -5.07 -5.90
N PHE A 60 -9.75 -4.84 -6.37
CA PHE A 60 -10.11 -3.50 -6.83
C PHE A 60 -10.11 -2.51 -5.66
N ILE A 61 -9.81 -1.25 -5.96
CA ILE A 61 -10.05 -0.18 -4.99
C ILE A 61 -11.56 0.00 -4.82
N GLU A 62 -12.06 -0.58 -3.74
CA GLU A 62 -13.42 -0.38 -3.24
C GLU A 62 -13.31 0.11 -1.79
N PRO A 63 -13.91 1.26 -1.41
CA PRO A 63 -13.69 1.88 -0.10
C PRO A 63 -13.89 0.94 1.09
N LYS A 64 -14.89 0.05 1.01
CA LYS A 64 -15.20 -0.92 2.06
C LYS A 64 -14.12 -1.99 2.21
N GLU A 65 -13.62 -2.54 1.10
CA GLU A 65 -12.59 -3.59 1.13
C GLU A 65 -11.19 -3.03 1.41
N LEU A 66 -10.92 -1.82 0.92
CA LEU A 66 -9.70 -1.08 1.24
C LEU A 66 -9.65 -0.76 2.73
N SER A 67 -10.71 -0.15 3.29
CA SER A 67 -10.80 0.16 4.73
C SER A 67 -10.61 -1.09 5.60
N LYS A 68 -11.24 -2.21 5.24
CA LYS A 68 -11.03 -3.50 5.95
C LYS A 68 -9.58 -3.93 5.96
N SER A 69 -8.88 -3.75 4.84
CA SER A 69 -7.49 -4.19 4.71
C SER A 69 -6.53 -3.25 5.45
N LEU A 70 -6.77 -1.94 5.39
CA LEU A 70 -6.02 -0.93 6.15
C LEU A 70 -6.16 -1.11 7.67
N MET A 71 -7.35 -1.45 8.18
CA MET A 71 -7.55 -1.75 9.60
C MET A 71 -6.67 -2.90 10.13
N ARG A 72 -6.23 -3.81 9.24
CA ARG A 72 -5.46 -5.01 9.63
C ARG A 72 -4.00 -4.94 9.23
N CYS A 73 -3.58 -4.02 8.37
CA CYS A 73 -2.21 -3.96 7.93
C CYS A 73 -1.29 -3.34 9.00
N ASP A 74 -0.01 -3.63 8.87
CA ASP A 74 1.06 -3.02 9.66
C ASP A 74 1.75 -1.90 8.87
N VAL A 75 1.74 -2.02 7.53
CA VAL A 75 2.27 -1.02 6.60
C VAL A 75 1.27 -0.76 5.48
N ALA A 76 1.04 0.50 5.16
CA ALA A 76 0.31 0.93 3.96
C ALA A 76 1.23 1.74 3.05
N ILE A 77 1.25 1.39 1.76
CA ILE A 77 2.10 2.05 0.76
C ILE A 77 1.19 2.65 -0.32
N GLY A 78 1.21 3.98 -0.44
CA GLY A 78 0.61 4.72 -1.55
C GLY A 78 1.54 4.70 -2.76
N ALA A 79 1.14 4.02 -3.82
CA ALA A 79 1.90 3.84 -5.05
C ALA A 79 1.03 4.08 -6.31
N LEU A 80 -0.08 4.79 -6.16
CA LEU A 80 -0.92 5.20 -7.28
C LEU A 80 -0.25 6.32 -8.07
N TYR A 81 -0.53 6.33 -9.37
CA TYR A 81 -0.15 7.41 -10.26
C TYR A 81 -1.40 8.02 -10.89
N HIS A 82 -1.45 9.36 -10.93
CA HIS A 82 -2.52 10.12 -11.56
C HIS A 82 -1.90 11.24 -12.39
N GLN A 83 -2.45 11.51 -13.58
CA GLN A 83 -2.04 12.65 -14.37
C GLN A 83 -2.67 13.92 -13.78
N GLY A 84 -1.94 14.61 -12.90
CA GLY A 84 -2.40 15.81 -12.22
C GLY A 84 -2.34 15.67 -10.70
N ARG A 85 -3.25 16.35 -10.00
CA ARG A 85 -3.37 16.22 -8.54
C ARG A 85 -3.92 14.84 -8.18
N MET A 86 -3.24 14.12 -7.31
CA MET A 86 -3.68 12.84 -6.79
C MET A 86 -5.00 13.02 -6.02
N PRO A 87 -6.06 12.26 -6.35
CA PRO A 87 -7.25 12.22 -5.51
C PRO A 87 -6.95 11.48 -4.20
N ASN A 88 -7.59 11.94 -3.14
CA ASN A 88 -7.57 11.24 -1.86
C ASN A 88 -8.32 9.91 -1.99
N VAL A 89 -7.60 8.80 -1.92
CA VAL A 89 -8.15 7.44 -2.00
C VAL A 89 -8.35 6.84 -0.62
N VAL A 90 -7.51 7.23 0.34
CA VAL A 90 -7.59 6.82 1.74
C VAL A 90 -7.97 8.03 2.58
N SER A 91 -9.16 7.98 3.18
CA SER A 91 -9.62 9.07 4.03
C SER A 91 -8.97 9.06 5.41
N GLU A 92 -8.97 10.19 6.10
CA GLU A 92 -8.49 10.30 7.48
C GLU A 92 -9.20 9.29 8.38
N ALA A 93 -10.51 9.11 8.20
CA ALA A 93 -11.29 8.12 8.94
C ALA A 93 -10.83 6.66 8.69
N MET A 94 -10.26 6.35 7.52
CA MET A 94 -9.62 5.05 7.28
C MET A 94 -8.29 4.94 8.01
N VAL A 95 -7.49 6.01 8.01
CA VAL A 95 -6.18 6.08 8.69
C VAL A 95 -6.34 5.95 10.20
N THR A 96 -7.29 6.67 10.82
CA THR A 96 -7.54 6.61 12.28
C THR A 96 -7.94 5.20 12.75
N ARG A 97 -8.44 4.35 11.85
CA ARG A 97 -8.84 2.97 12.15
C ARG A 97 -7.73 1.94 11.90
N MET A 98 -6.56 2.37 11.42
CA MET A 98 -5.39 1.50 11.30
C MET A 98 -4.87 1.11 12.68
N LYS A 99 -4.02 0.08 12.74
CA LYS A 99 -3.42 -0.35 14.01
C LYS A 99 -2.57 0.77 14.60
N SER A 100 -2.59 0.91 15.93
CA SER A 100 -1.59 1.74 16.60
C SER A 100 -0.18 1.24 16.25
N GLY A 101 0.69 2.15 15.83
CA GLY A 101 2.06 1.84 15.39
C GLY A 101 2.18 1.34 13.94
N SER A 102 1.09 1.28 13.17
CA SER A 102 1.20 1.04 11.73
C SER A 102 1.85 2.22 11.01
N VAL A 103 2.53 1.95 9.90
CA VAL A 103 3.25 2.96 9.12
C VAL A 103 2.57 3.21 7.78
N VAL A 104 2.47 4.47 7.38
CA VAL A 104 2.04 4.89 6.04
C VAL A 104 3.23 5.45 5.28
N VAL A 105 3.42 5.03 4.03
CA VAL A 105 4.42 5.57 3.11
C VAL A 105 3.70 6.01 1.85
N ASP A 106 3.66 7.32 1.57
CA ASP A 106 2.96 7.86 0.41
C ASP A 106 3.95 8.34 -0.67
N LEU A 107 4.14 7.53 -1.71
CA LEU A 107 5.02 7.86 -2.84
C LEU A 107 4.39 8.89 -3.80
N SER A 108 3.11 9.20 -3.62
CA SER A 108 2.37 10.17 -4.44
C SER A 108 2.33 11.58 -3.84
N ILE A 109 3.08 11.83 -2.76
CA ILE A 109 3.11 13.11 -2.04
C ILE A 109 3.43 14.31 -2.95
N ASN A 110 4.31 14.12 -3.95
CA ASN A 110 4.66 15.16 -4.92
C ASN A 110 3.49 15.59 -5.82
N HIS A 111 2.43 14.79 -5.86
CA HIS A 111 1.19 15.07 -6.60
C HIS A 111 0.01 15.37 -5.66
N GLY A 112 0.24 15.56 -4.36
CA GLY A 112 -0.79 15.85 -3.36
C GLY A 112 -1.15 14.68 -2.44
N GLY A 113 -0.57 13.50 -2.64
CA GLY A 113 -0.79 12.32 -1.80
C GLY A 113 -2.09 11.57 -2.08
N CYS A 114 -2.10 10.27 -1.82
CA CYS A 114 -3.30 9.44 -1.93
C CYS A 114 -3.99 9.22 -0.58
N PHE A 115 -3.34 9.63 0.53
CA PHE A 115 -3.93 9.66 1.86
C PHE A 115 -4.29 11.10 2.24
N GLU A 116 -5.47 11.31 2.84
CA GLU A 116 -5.90 12.65 3.28
C GLU A 116 -4.99 13.26 4.34
N THR A 117 -4.32 12.43 5.15
CA THR A 117 -3.42 12.85 6.23
C THR A 117 -1.98 13.04 5.77
N SER A 118 -1.71 12.94 4.45
CA SER A 118 -0.36 13.09 3.91
C SER A 118 0.10 14.54 3.98
N GLU A 119 1.23 14.76 4.64
CA GLU A 119 1.94 16.04 4.67
C GLU A 119 3.38 15.86 4.16
N MET A 120 3.93 16.91 3.55
CA MET A 120 5.29 16.84 3.02
C MET A 120 6.30 16.86 4.16
N THR A 121 7.09 15.80 4.26
CA THR A 121 8.18 15.67 5.21
C THR A 121 9.54 15.95 4.55
N THR A 122 10.58 16.10 5.35
CA THR A 122 11.97 16.25 4.86
C THR A 122 12.82 15.10 5.35
N HIS A 123 14.01 14.91 4.79
CA HIS A 123 14.94 13.92 5.32
C HIS A 123 15.36 14.20 6.78
N GLU A 124 15.36 15.47 7.19
CA GLU A 124 15.68 15.90 8.56
C GLU A 124 14.52 15.65 9.53
N ASN A 125 13.28 15.74 9.05
CA ASN A 125 12.06 15.40 9.80
C ASN A 125 11.15 14.50 8.94
N PRO A 126 11.38 13.17 8.94
CA PRO A 126 10.80 12.25 7.95
C PRO A 126 9.39 11.75 8.26
N THR A 127 8.85 12.06 9.45
CA THR A 127 7.57 11.55 9.95
C THR A 127 6.75 12.65 10.59
#